data_AF-A0AA40G7U1-F1
#
_entry.id   AF-A0AA40G7U1-F1
#
_cell.length_a   1.000
_cell.length_b   1.000
_cell.length_c   1.000
_cell.angle_alpha   90.00
_cell.angle_beta   90.00
_cell.angle_gamma   90.00
#
_symmetry.space_group_name_H-M   'P 1'
#
loop_
_entity.id
_entity.type
_entity.pdbx_description
1 polymer ?
#
loop_
_entity_poly.entity_id
_entity_poly.type
_entity_poly.pdbx_seq_one_letter_code
_entity_poly.pdbx_strand_id
1 'polypeptide(L)'
;MKNFIIIITIFISQYLYDFLDALITQQTSPEEAYRKFDDLGNKHMEILRKATKRVQEARLNHDDGAVKKAVNDYEEALERYVPVLMAQAKIYWELGNYTQVEKIFRKSVEFCNEHDIWKLNVAHTLFMQENKFKEATGFYEPIVRKKYDNVSCVIFNFF
;
A
#
# COMPACT_ATOMS: atom_id res chain seq x y z
N MET A 1 13.70 29.49 -15.27
CA MET A 1 13.78 28.11 -14.75
C MET A 1 13.44 28.01 -13.25
N LYS A 2 14.03 28.79 -12.35
CA LYS A 2 13.67 28.78 -10.91
C LYS A 2 12.17 29.04 -10.63
N ASN A 3 11.55 29.94 -11.39
CA ASN A 3 10.11 30.25 -11.23
C ASN A 3 9.18 29.14 -11.75
N PHE A 4 9.62 28.30 -12.69
CA PHE A 4 8.82 27.19 -13.20
C PHE A 4 8.80 26.01 -12.21
N ILE A 5 9.92 25.79 -11.53
CA ILE A 5 10.03 24.81 -10.45
C ILE A 5 9.14 25.22 -9.27
N ILE A 6 9.15 26.50 -8.88
CA ILE A 6 8.32 27.03 -7.78
C ILE A 6 6.81 26.92 -8.09
N ILE A 7 6.39 27.18 -9.34
CA ILE A 7 4.98 27.05 -9.74
C ILE A 7 4.50 25.59 -9.72
N ILE A 8 5.37 24.64 -10.07
CA ILE A 8 5.06 23.21 -9.96
C ILE A 8 4.92 22.78 -8.49
N THR A 9 5.75 23.32 -7.58
CA THR A 9 5.61 23.09 -6.14
C THR A 9 4.30 23.67 -5.56
N ILE A 10 3.71 24.69 -6.20
CA ILE A 10 2.45 25.33 -5.73
C ILE A 10 1.20 24.51 -6.09
N PHE A 11 1.27 23.62 -7.10
CA PHE A 11 0.12 22.81 -7.54
C PHE A 11 0.19 21.32 -7.14
N ILE A 12 1.36 20.84 -6.73
CA ILE A 12 1.58 19.46 -6.32
C ILE A 12 1.59 19.39 -4.79
N SER A 13 0.71 18.56 -4.19
CA SER A 13 0.75 18.36 -2.73
C SER A 13 2.15 17.92 -2.27
N GLN A 14 2.59 18.34 -1.09
CA GLN A 14 3.91 17.97 -0.56
C GLN A 14 4.17 16.45 -0.62
N TYR A 15 3.13 15.65 -0.34
CA TYR A 15 3.17 14.19 -0.49
C TYR A 15 3.60 13.76 -1.90
N LEU A 16 2.95 14.29 -2.93
CA LEU A 16 3.21 13.92 -4.31
C LEU A 16 4.61 14.38 -4.76
N TYR A 17 5.07 15.53 -4.27
CA TYR A 17 6.45 15.97 -4.48
C TYR A 17 7.46 14.99 -3.87
N ASP A 18 7.31 14.67 -2.57
CA ASP A 18 8.20 13.75 -1.86
C ASP A 18 8.21 12.36 -2.51
N PHE A 19 7.05 11.87 -2.95
CA PHE A 19 6.93 10.58 -3.63
C PHE A 19 7.60 10.57 -5.01
N LEU A 20 7.40 11.62 -5.83
CA LEU A 20 8.04 11.74 -7.13
C LEU A 20 9.56 11.91 -7.02
N ASP A 21 10.03 12.67 -6.02
CA ASP A 21 11.46 12.81 -5.75
C ASP A 21 12.11 11.47 -5.42
N ALA A 22 11.46 10.64 -4.59
CA ALA A 22 11.92 9.29 -4.28
C ALA A 22 11.94 8.38 -5.53
N LEU A 23 10.90 8.44 -6.38
CA LEU A 23 10.84 7.69 -7.64
C LEU A 23 11.93 8.10 -8.64
N ILE A 24 12.21 9.39 -8.77
CA ILE A 24 13.29 9.88 -9.64
C ILE A 24 14.65 9.45 -9.08
N THR A 25 14.84 9.56 -7.77
CA THR A 25 16.07 9.14 -7.08
C THR A 25 16.32 7.65 -7.29
N GLN A 26 15.28 6.81 -7.38
CA GLN A 26 15.44 5.36 -7.60
C GLN A 26 16.21 5.05 -8.89
N GLN A 27 16.10 5.90 -9.93
CA GLN A 27 16.78 5.68 -11.21
C GLN A 27 18.30 5.86 -11.13
N THR A 28 18.79 6.64 -10.16
CA THR A 28 20.21 7.00 -10.02
C THR A 28 20.84 6.46 -8.74
N SER A 29 20.05 6.25 -7.68
CA SER A 29 20.50 5.86 -6.35
C SER A 29 19.39 5.08 -5.61
N PRO A 30 19.27 3.75 -5.84
CA PRO A 30 18.25 2.93 -5.19
C PRO A 30 18.31 2.94 -3.67
N GLU A 31 19.49 3.01 -3.07
CA GLU A 31 19.67 3.04 -1.61
C GLU A 31 19.17 4.35 -1.00
N GLU A 32 19.35 5.48 -1.70
CA GLU A 32 18.80 6.76 -1.26
C GLU A 32 17.29 6.82 -1.44
N ALA A 33 16.80 6.34 -2.58
CA ALA A 33 15.37 6.22 -2.82
C ALA A 33 14.68 5.37 -1.74
N TYR A 34 15.32 4.26 -1.33
CA TYR A 34 14.83 3.44 -0.23
C TYR A 34 14.67 4.22 1.07
N ARG A 35 15.66 5.04 1.45
CA ARG A 35 15.57 5.89 2.64
C ARG A 35 14.42 6.89 2.54
N LYS A 36 14.26 7.53 1.38
CA LYS A 36 13.15 8.47 1.13
C LYS A 36 11.78 7.78 1.24
N PHE A 37 11.64 6.58 0.67
CA PHE A 37 10.40 5.80 0.80
C PHE A 37 10.16 5.30 2.22
N ASP A 38 11.20 4.94 2.97
CA ASP A 38 11.07 4.54 4.39
C ASP A 38 10.57 5.70 5.24
N ASP A 39 11.16 6.89 5.09
CA ASP A 39 10.73 8.11 5.77
C ASP A 39 9.27 8.48 5.42
N LEU A 40 8.92 8.42 4.14
CA LEU A 40 7.55 8.69 3.68
C LEU A 40 6.57 7.63 4.22
N GLY A 41 6.95 6.35 4.17
CA GLY A 41 6.19 5.24 4.70
C GLY A 41 5.93 5.36 6.20
N ASN A 42 6.94 5.76 6.98
CA ASN A 42 6.83 6.00 8.42
C ASN A 42 5.81 7.13 8.72
N LYS A 43 5.82 8.22 7.94
CA LYS A 43 4.81 9.30 8.07
C LYS A 43 3.40 8.78 7.78
N HIS A 44 3.22 7.96 6.74
CA HIS A 44 1.92 7.38 6.41
C HIS A 44 1.42 6.39 7.46
N MET A 45 2.29 5.54 8.01
CA MET A 45 1.92 4.64 9.11
C MET A 45 1.43 5.42 10.33
N GLU A 46 2.04 6.55 10.67
CA GLU A 46 1.57 7.40 11.76
C GLU A 46 0.19 8.02 11.48
N ILE A 47 -0.07 8.42 10.23
CA ILE A 47 -1.39 8.90 9.80
C ILE A 47 -2.43 7.78 9.94
N LEU A 48 -2.12 6.56 9.50
CA LEU A 48 -3.01 5.40 9.58
C LEU A 48 -3.32 5.02 11.04
N ARG A 49 -2.34 5.07 11.95
CA ARG A 49 -2.58 4.86 13.38
C ARG A 49 -3.55 5.88 13.97
N LYS A 50 -3.39 7.16 13.60
CA LYS A 50 -4.31 8.23 14.03
C LYS A 50 -5.70 8.04 13.45
N ALA A 51 -5.82 7.70 12.17
CA ALA A 51 -7.10 7.43 11.53
C ALA A 51 -7.83 6.24 12.17
N THR A 52 -7.10 5.16 12.48
CA THR A 52 -7.64 3.99 13.19
C THR A 52 -8.24 4.38 14.55
N LYS A 53 -7.52 5.20 15.33
CA LYS A 53 -8.04 5.71 16.62
C LYS A 53 -9.32 6.52 16.45
N ARG A 54 -9.38 7.40 15.45
CA ARG A 54 -10.59 8.19 15.16
C ARG A 54 -11.79 7.31 14.79
N VAL A 55 -11.59 6.26 14.00
CA VAL A 55 -12.65 5.29 13.68
C VAL A 55 -13.15 4.61 14.96
N GLN A 56 -12.24 4.19 15.84
CA GLN A 56 -12.60 3.56 17.11
C GLN A 56 -13.37 4.51 18.04
N GLU A 57 -12.89 5.74 18.21
CA GLU A 57 -13.54 6.78 19.01
C GLU A 57 -14.95 7.11 18.50
N ALA A 58 -15.11 7.29 17.18
CA ALA A 58 -16.42 7.57 16.58
C ALA A 58 -17.41 6.42 16.80
N ARG A 59 -16.95 5.16 16.72
CA ARG A 59 -17.77 3.97 16.98
C ARG A 59 -18.20 3.90 18.45
N LEU A 60 -17.30 4.19 19.38
CA LEU A 60 -17.59 4.21 20.82
C LEU A 60 -18.61 5.29 21.18
N ASN A 61 -18.59 6.41 20.48
CA ASN A 61 -19.54 7.51 20.68
C ASN A 61 -20.89 7.30 19.97
N HIS A 62 -21.06 6.19 19.25
CA HIS A 62 -22.26 5.89 18.45
C HIS A 62 -22.63 7.01 17.46
N ASP A 63 -21.63 7.72 16.92
CA ASP A 63 -21.81 8.78 15.94
C ASP A 63 -21.60 8.22 14.52
N ASP A 64 -22.67 7.71 13.92
CA ASP A 64 -22.61 7.09 12.58
C ASP A 64 -22.07 8.03 11.50
N GLY A 65 -22.32 9.33 11.62
CA GLY A 65 -21.81 10.35 10.71
C GLY A 65 -20.30 10.49 10.81
N ALA A 66 -19.79 10.58 12.04
CA ALA A 66 -18.35 10.61 12.31
C ALA A 66 -17.67 9.28 11.93
N VAL A 67 -18.32 8.13 12.16
CA VAL A 67 -17.81 6.82 11.75
C VAL A 67 -17.60 6.78 10.24
N LYS A 68 -18.62 7.14 9.46
CA LYS A 68 -18.53 7.14 7.99
C LYS A 68 -17.39 8.03 7.50
N LYS A 69 -17.25 9.23 8.05
CA LYS A 69 -16.16 10.14 7.70
C LYS A 69 -14.79 9.56 8.08
N ALA A 70 -14.65 9.05 9.30
CA ALA A 70 -13.38 8.52 9.79
C ALA A 70 -12.93 7.28 9.00
N VAL A 71 -13.88 6.43 8.56
CA VAL A 71 -13.59 5.29 7.68
C VAL A 71 -13.10 5.76 6.31
N ASN A 72 -13.78 6.74 5.69
CA ASN A 72 -13.32 7.29 4.42
C ASN A 72 -11.92 7.93 4.52
N ASP A 73 -11.67 8.71 5.58
CA ASP A 73 -10.36 9.31 5.83
C ASP A 73 -9.26 8.23 6.01
N TYR A 74 -9.59 7.10 6.63
CA TYR A 74 -8.69 5.95 6.77
C TYR A 74 -8.40 5.30 5.41
N GLU A 75 -9.43 5.04 4.61
CA GLU A 75 -9.30 4.45 3.27
C GLU A 75 -8.44 5.34 2.36
N GLU A 76 -8.70 6.66 2.32
CA GLU A 76 -7.87 7.60 1.56
C GLU A 76 -6.40 7.61 2.02
N ALA A 77 -6.16 7.51 3.33
CA ALA A 77 -4.80 7.43 3.87
C ALA A 77 -4.10 6.13 3.46
N LEU A 78 -4.84 5.01 3.42
CA LEU A 78 -4.33 3.70 3.02
C LEU A 78 -3.97 3.69 1.53
N GLU A 79 -4.83 4.23 0.67
CA GLU A 79 -4.59 4.35 -0.78
C GLU A 79 -3.38 5.23 -1.11
N ARG A 80 -3.00 6.17 -0.24
CA ARG A 80 -1.74 6.93 -0.37
C ARG A 80 -0.52 6.18 0.15
N TYR A 81 -0.69 5.34 1.17
CA TYR A 81 0.41 4.56 1.74
C TYR A 81 0.85 3.41 0.83
N VAL A 82 -0.10 2.69 0.22
CA VAL A 82 0.17 1.48 -0.57
C VAL A 82 1.18 1.75 -1.71
N PRO A 83 1.08 2.82 -2.53
CA PRO A 83 2.07 3.12 -3.56
C PRO A 83 3.50 3.31 -3.02
N VAL A 84 3.64 3.97 -1.87
CA VAL A 84 4.94 4.18 -1.20
C VAL A 84 5.55 2.84 -0.79
N LEU A 85 4.75 1.98 -0.16
CA LEU A 85 5.14 0.64 0.23
C LEU A 85 5.55 -0.22 -0.97
N MET A 86 4.78 -0.17 -2.07
CA MET A 86 5.09 -0.95 -3.27
C MET A 86 6.37 -0.46 -3.95
N ALA A 87 6.59 0.85 -4.02
CA ALA A 87 7.83 1.42 -4.56
C ALA A 87 9.05 1.03 -3.71
N GLN A 88 8.93 1.09 -2.38
CA GLN A 88 9.97 0.63 -1.45
C GLN A 88 10.30 -0.85 -1.64
N ALA A 89 9.28 -1.70 -1.72
CA ALA A 89 9.42 -3.14 -1.94
C ALA A 89 10.05 -3.46 -3.31
N LYS A 90 9.69 -2.71 -4.35
CA LYS A 90 10.17 -2.92 -5.72
C LYS A 90 11.69 -2.83 -5.83
N ILE A 91 12.34 -1.97 -5.04
CA ILE A 91 13.81 -1.83 -5.02
C ILE A 91 14.48 -3.17 -4.70
N TYR A 92 14.05 -3.86 -3.63
CA TYR A 92 14.63 -5.17 -3.30
C TYR A 92 14.13 -6.29 -4.20
N TRP A 93 12.92 -6.17 -4.76
CA TRP A 93 12.42 -7.10 -5.77
C TRP A 93 13.32 -7.11 -7.01
N GLU A 94 13.71 -5.94 -7.52
CA GLU A 94 14.59 -5.80 -8.69
C GLU A 94 15.99 -6.35 -8.43
N LEU A 95 16.43 -6.37 -7.16
CA LEU A 95 17.69 -7.00 -6.72
C LEU A 95 17.58 -8.52 -6.48
N GLY A 96 16.40 -9.11 -6.67
CA GLY A 96 16.14 -10.52 -6.35
C GLY A 96 16.17 -10.85 -4.85
N ASN A 97 16.16 -9.85 -3.98
CA ASN A 97 16.24 -10.02 -2.53
C ASN A 97 14.85 -10.17 -1.89
N TYR A 98 14.15 -11.25 -2.23
CA TYR A 98 12.76 -11.50 -1.81
C TYR A 98 12.60 -11.60 -0.28
N THR A 99 13.65 -11.97 0.45
CA THR A 99 13.65 -11.97 1.92
C THR A 99 13.50 -10.57 2.51
N GLN A 100 14.12 -9.56 1.90
CA GLN A 100 13.93 -8.16 2.34
C GLN A 100 12.56 -7.62 1.93
N VAL A 101 12.07 -7.98 0.74
CA VAL A 101 10.70 -7.64 0.31
C VAL A 101 9.66 -8.17 1.31
N GLU A 102 9.81 -9.41 1.76
CA GLU A 102 8.91 -9.99 2.76
C GLU A 102 9.00 -9.27 4.12
N LYS A 103 10.20 -8.86 4.56
CA LYS A 103 10.35 -8.06 5.79
C LYS A 103 9.62 -6.73 5.70
N ILE A 104 9.63 -6.08 4.54
CA ILE A 104 8.88 -4.84 4.28
C ILE A 104 7.38 -5.10 4.40
N PHE A 105 6.86 -6.17 3.80
CA PHE A 105 5.44 -6.51 3.93
C PHE A 105 5.03 -6.92 5.35
N ARG A 106 5.90 -7.63 6.09
CA ARG A 106 5.63 -7.96 7.51
C ARG A 106 5.43 -6.72 8.38
N LYS A 107 6.14 -5.61 8.09
CA LYS A 107 5.96 -4.34 8.83
C LYS A 107 4.63 -3.65 8.53
N SER A 108 4.06 -3.83 7.34
CA SER A 108 2.84 -3.15 6.90
C SER A 108 1.56 -3.95 7.11
N VAL A 109 1.67 -5.20 7.60
CA VAL A 109 0.53 -6.10 7.80
C VAL A 109 -0.57 -5.51 8.68
N GLU A 110 -0.21 -4.67 9.66
CA GLU A 110 -1.18 -4.06 10.58
C GLU A 110 -2.22 -3.17 9.86
N PHE A 111 -1.91 -2.66 8.67
CA PHE A 111 -2.81 -1.80 7.89
C PHE A 111 -3.25 -2.42 6.56
N CYS A 112 -2.38 -3.19 5.91
CA CYS A 112 -2.57 -3.60 4.52
C CYS A 112 -3.08 -5.03 4.35
N ASN A 113 -3.29 -5.78 5.44
CA ASN A 113 -3.62 -7.22 5.36
C ASN A 113 -4.87 -7.53 4.52
N GLU A 114 -5.83 -6.60 4.41
CA GLU A 114 -7.04 -6.76 3.60
C GLU A 114 -6.93 -6.19 2.18
N HIS A 115 -5.84 -5.48 1.85
CA HIS A 115 -5.68 -4.80 0.57
C HIS A 115 -5.25 -5.75 -0.56
N ASP A 116 -6.01 -5.81 -1.65
CA ASP A 116 -5.83 -6.80 -2.73
C ASP A 116 -4.42 -6.73 -3.37
N ILE A 117 -3.90 -5.53 -3.66
CA ILE A 117 -2.54 -5.36 -4.22
C ILE A 117 -1.46 -5.87 -3.24
N TRP A 118 -1.67 -5.65 -1.94
CA TRP A 118 -0.71 -6.08 -0.93
C TRP A 118 -0.71 -7.61 -0.82
N LYS A 119 -1.89 -8.23 -0.70
CA LYS A 119 -2.04 -9.70 -0.67
C LYS A 119 -1.38 -10.35 -1.89
N LEU A 120 -1.60 -9.78 -3.07
CA LEU A 120 -1.04 -10.29 -4.32
C LEU A 120 0.49 -10.21 -4.34
N ASN A 121 1.07 -9.07 -3.96
CA ASN A 121 2.52 -8.90 -3.94
C ASN A 121 3.21 -9.72 -2.84
N VAL A 122 2.55 -9.94 -1.70
CA VAL A 122 3.00 -10.91 -0.70
C VAL A 122 3.02 -12.31 -1.27
N ALA A 123 1.95 -12.74 -1.97
CA ALA A 123 1.89 -14.04 -2.62
C ALA A 123 3.05 -14.23 -3.61
N HIS A 124 3.29 -13.23 -4.47
CA HIS A 124 4.42 -13.23 -5.42
C HIS A 124 5.77 -13.35 -4.70
N THR A 125 5.97 -12.59 -3.62
CA THR A 125 7.22 -12.60 -2.85
C THR A 125 7.49 -13.95 -2.19
N LEU A 126 6.46 -14.57 -1.62
CA LEU A 126 6.55 -15.90 -1.03
C LEU A 126 6.81 -16.97 -2.10
N PHE A 127 6.16 -16.84 -3.26
CA PHE A 127 6.35 -17.74 -4.39
C PHE A 127 7.80 -17.71 -4.90
N MET A 128 8.37 -16.52 -5.05
CA MET A 128 9.75 -16.33 -5.54
C MET A 128 10.84 -16.84 -4.58
N GLN A 129 10.51 -17.16 -3.32
CA GLN A 129 11.46 -17.76 -2.37
C GLN A 129 11.62 -19.29 -2.53
N GLU A 130 10.85 -19.93 -3.42
CA GLU A 130 10.93 -21.35 -3.81
C GLU A 130 10.71 -22.40 -2.69
N ASN A 131 10.58 -21.98 -1.43
CA ASN A 131 10.31 -22.86 -0.30
C ASN A 131 9.02 -22.53 0.46
N LYS A 132 8.24 -21.54 -0.02
CA LYS A 132 7.01 -21.05 0.62
C LYS A 132 5.76 -21.16 -0.27
N PHE A 133 5.73 -22.12 -1.20
CA PHE A 133 4.60 -22.29 -2.13
C PHE A 133 3.25 -22.45 -1.42
N LYS A 134 3.20 -23.22 -0.32
CA LYS A 134 1.97 -23.43 0.44
C LYS A 134 1.42 -22.12 1.04
N GLU A 135 2.31 -21.27 1.55
CA GLU A 135 1.92 -19.95 2.08
C GLU A 135 1.47 -19.03 0.94
N ALA A 136 2.19 -19.02 -0.19
CA ALA A 136 1.82 -18.26 -1.37
C ALA A 136 0.42 -18.65 -1.90
N THR A 137 0.11 -19.95 -1.97
CA THR A 137 -1.21 -20.46 -2.34
C THR A 137 -2.30 -19.91 -1.42
N GLY A 138 -2.05 -19.82 -0.11
CA GLY A 138 -2.99 -19.25 0.86
C GLY A 138 -3.38 -17.80 0.58
N PHE A 139 -2.48 -17.01 -0.01
CA PHE A 139 -2.80 -15.65 -0.47
C PHE A 139 -3.47 -15.62 -1.85
N TYR A 140 -3.06 -16.48 -2.78
CA TYR A 140 -3.65 -16.53 -4.12
C TYR A 140 -5.09 -17.03 -4.13
N GLU A 141 -5.39 -18.08 -3.35
CA GLU A 141 -6.68 -18.77 -3.36
C GLU A 141 -7.89 -17.84 -3.15
N PRO A 142 -7.96 -16.99 -2.11
CA PRO A 142 -9.09 -16.09 -1.90
C PRO A 142 -9.22 -15.05 -3.02
N ILE A 143 -8.11 -14.59 -3.61
CA ILE A 143 -8.12 -13.63 -4.73
C ILE A 143 -8.73 -14.27 -5.97
N VAL A 144 -8.33 -15.50 -6.27
CA VAL A 144 -8.85 -16.27 -7.41
C VAL A 144 -10.33 -16.59 -7.21
N ARG A 145 -10.72 -17.09 -6.03
CA ARG A 145 -12.12 -17.39 -5.69
C ARG A 145 -13.03 -16.18 -5.85
N LYS A 146 -12.64 -15.01 -5.32
CA LYS A 146 -13.38 -13.73 -5.50
C LYS A 146 -13.66 -13.40 -6.96
N LYS A 147 -12.70 -13.64 -7.87
CA LYS A 147 -12.89 -13.41 -9.31
C LYS A 147 -13.81 -14.44 -9.95
N TYR A 148 -13.69 -15.72 -9.58
CA TYR A 148 -14.59 -16.76 -10.07
C TYR A 148 -16.03 -16.53 -9.62
N ASP A 149 -16.25 -16.20 -8.34
CA ASP A 149 -17.58 -15.91 -7.82
C ASP A 149 -18.21 -14.69 -8.52
N ASN A 150 -17.42 -13.68 -8.85
CA ASN A 150 -17.89 -12.54 -9.66
C ASN A 150 -18.27 -12.95 -11.08
N VAL A 151 -17.49 -13.80 -11.73
CA VAL A 151 -17.82 -14.32 -13.08
C VAL A 151 -19.08 -15.18 -13.02
N SER A 152 -19.19 -16.08 -12.05
CA SER A 152 -20.40 -16.88 -11.82
C SER A 152 -21.61 -16.01 -11.50
N CYS A 153 -21.47 -14.99 -10.63
CA CYS A 153 -22.54 -14.06 -10.29
C CYS A 153 -23.01 -13.24 -11.52
N VAL A 154 -22.10 -12.83 -12.41
CA VAL A 154 -22.50 -12.19 -13.68
C VAL A 154 -23.24 -13.19 -14.58
N ILE A 155 -22.75 -14.42 -14.72
CA ILE A 155 -23.39 -15.45 -15.55
C ILE A 155 -24.78 -15.83 -15.00
N PHE A 156 -24.95 -15.91 -13.67
CA PHE A 156 -26.24 -16.19 -13.03
C PHE A 156 -27.20 -14.99 -12.99
N ASN A 157 -26.73 -13.77 -13.27
CA ASN A 157 -27.59 -12.59 -13.45
C ASN A 157 -28.07 -12.40 -14.90
N PHE A 158 -27.70 -13.31 -15.81
CA PHE A 158 -28.19 -13.36 -17.19
C PHE A 158 -29.19 -14.50 -17.46
N PHE A 159 -29.62 -15.23 -16.42
CA PHE A 159 -30.73 -16.21 -16.46
C PHE A 159 -31.78 -15.85 -15.42
#